data_AF-A0A656JM79-F1
#
_entry.id   AF-A0A656JM79-F1
#
_cell.length_a   1.000
_cell.length_b   1.000
_cell.length_c   1.000
_cell.angle_alpha   90.00
_cell.angle_beta   90.00
_cell.angle_gamma   90.00
#
_symmetry.space_group_name_H-M   'P 1'
#
loop_
_entity.id
_entity.type
_entity.pdbx_description
1 polymer ?
#
loop_
_entity_poly.entity_id
_entity_poly.type
_entity_poly.pdbx_seq_one_letter_code
_entity_poly.pdbx_strand_id
1 'polypeptide(L)'
;IKELYDNLEMVATLPIRGAKTLAAKLEEHRAMAFLSYELATIKIDVPLDIELDQLHCSEPDRDKLMELYAELEFKSWIEDLQRDAKRAGQELVVEEPTVAAKEAAYEVILEQEQFDAWLKKLQAAPLFAFVTQSNGTDAQRAQLVGLSFAIQTHEAAYIPLTHSYMGVPQQLDRDTVLKTLKPLLEDPNKIKVGQHAKFAINLLANCAIGGDQAQGIELQGVRFDTILESYVLDSTATRHDRDSLVAKYLTHTPTNFQDIAGKGAKQLTFDQIAIEQAGNYAAEEADLTLRLHEVFEARLAAIPSLQPVLNDIEMPLVPVLARIERQGALVDANLLGIQSVELGDKMTALEREAFAIAGEEFNLGSPKQLGVILYEKLGMPILSKTATGQPSTAEA
;
A
#
# COMPACT_ATOMS: atom_id res chain seq x y z
N ILE A 1 -41.61 -39.82 -23.66
CA ILE A 1 -42.69 -38.88 -24.03
C ILE A 1 -43.83 -39.51 -24.85
N LYS A 2 -43.56 -40.39 -25.84
CA LYS A 2 -44.63 -41.05 -26.63
C LYS A 2 -45.62 -41.82 -25.75
N GLU A 3 -45.11 -42.65 -24.85
CA GLU A 3 -45.90 -43.41 -23.88
C GLU A 3 -46.78 -42.54 -22.95
N LEU A 4 -46.35 -41.30 -22.65
CA LEU A 4 -47.15 -40.32 -21.88
C LEU A 4 -48.37 -39.83 -22.68
N TYR A 5 -48.17 -39.57 -23.98
CA TYR A 5 -49.23 -39.11 -24.88
C TYR A 5 -50.18 -40.25 -25.29
N ASP A 6 -49.70 -41.50 -25.28
CA ASP A 6 -50.54 -42.69 -25.53
C ASP A 6 -51.45 -43.01 -24.32
N ASN A 7 -51.19 -42.42 -23.14
CA ASN A 7 -51.92 -42.67 -21.90
C ASN A 7 -52.35 -41.36 -21.18
N LEU A 8 -52.76 -40.33 -21.93
CA LEU A 8 -53.12 -39.01 -21.37
C LEU A 8 -54.22 -39.05 -20.30
N GLU A 9 -55.14 -40.01 -20.37
CA GLU A 9 -56.20 -40.18 -19.37
C GLU A 9 -55.64 -40.50 -17.97
N MET A 10 -54.50 -41.18 -17.91
CA MET A 10 -53.79 -41.49 -16.65
C MET A 10 -53.11 -40.24 -16.06
N VAL A 11 -52.82 -39.20 -16.85
CA VAL A 11 -52.23 -37.96 -16.35
C VAL A 11 -53.21 -37.23 -15.42
N ALA A 12 -54.52 -37.38 -15.63
CA ALA A 12 -55.55 -36.79 -14.79
C ALA A 12 -55.66 -37.43 -13.40
N THR A 13 -55.11 -38.63 -13.20
CA THR A 13 -55.13 -39.38 -11.93
C THR A 13 -53.88 -39.16 -11.09
N LEU A 14 -52.87 -38.45 -11.61
CA LEU A 14 -51.63 -38.16 -10.88
C LEU A 14 -51.88 -37.23 -9.68
N PRO A 15 -51.18 -37.44 -8.54
CA PRO A 15 -51.36 -36.65 -7.33
C PRO A 15 -50.63 -35.29 -7.41
N ILE A 16 -50.84 -34.56 -8.51
CA ILE A 16 -50.23 -33.24 -8.77
C ILE A 16 -51.31 -32.17 -8.93
N ARG A 17 -51.03 -30.95 -8.43
CA ARG A 17 -51.96 -29.83 -8.51
C ARG A 17 -52.22 -29.46 -9.98
N GLY A 18 -53.49 -29.52 -10.40
CA GLY A 18 -53.90 -29.20 -11.78
C GLY A 18 -53.91 -30.39 -12.75
N ALA A 19 -53.68 -31.63 -12.28
CA ALA A 19 -53.69 -32.87 -13.08
C ALA A 19 -54.93 -32.99 -14.00
N LYS A 20 -56.13 -32.68 -13.49
CA LYS A 20 -57.40 -32.77 -14.24
C LYS A 20 -57.46 -31.90 -15.50
N THR A 21 -56.71 -30.78 -15.52
CA THR A 21 -56.67 -29.84 -16.66
C THR A 21 -55.41 -30.00 -17.51
N LEU A 22 -54.45 -30.81 -17.05
CA LEU A 22 -53.13 -30.92 -17.66
C LEU A 22 -53.17 -31.75 -18.96
N ALA A 23 -54.01 -32.78 -19.02
CA ALA A 23 -54.18 -33.59 -20.23
C ALA A 23 -54.63 -32.76 -21.44
N ALA A 24 -55.62 -31.87 -21.25
CA ALA A 24 -56.11 -30.97 -22.31
C ALA A 24 -55.01 -29.99 -22.78
N LYS A 25 -54.24 -29.42 -21.85
CA LYS A 25 -53.11 -28.52 -22.18
C LYS A 25 -51.97 -29.25 -22.88
N LEU A 26 -51.68 -30.50 -22.48
CA LEU A 26 -50.67 -31.33 -23.13
C LEU A 26 -51.05 -31.66 -24.57
N GLU A 27 -52.34 -31.92 -24.84
CA GLU A 27 -52.82 -32.14 -26.21
C GLU A 27 -52.78 -30.85 -27.04
N GLU A 28 -53.23 -29.72 -26.49
CA GLU A 28 -53.18 -28.40 -27.15
C GLU A 28 -51.75 -28.00 -27.55
N HIS A 29 -50.76 -28.31 -26.70
CA HIS A 29 -49.35 -27.99 -26.94
C HIS A 29 -48.48 -29.19 -27.31
N ARG A 30 -49.09 -30.25 -27.87
CA ARG A 30 -48.40 -31.51 -28.19
C ARG A 30 -47.13 -31.30 -29.00
N ALA A 31 -47.20 -30.56 -30.10
CA ALA A 31 -46.02 -30.28 -30.93
C ALA A 31 -44.89 -29.59 -30.15
N MET A 32 -45.25 -28.64 -29.28
CA MET A 32 -44.29 -27.90 -28.45
C MET A 32 -43.67 -28.77 -27.36
N ALA A 33 -44.43 -29.70 -26.78
CA ALA A 33 -43.93 -30.64 -25.78
C ALA A 33 -42.95 -31.66 -26.39
N PHE A 34 -43.25 -32.17 -27.59
CA PHE A 34 -42.32 -33.04 -28.32
C PHE A 34 -41.03 -32.31 -28.70
N LEU A 35 -41.13 -31.07 -29.17
CA LEU A 35 -39.96 -30.23 -29.44
C LEU A 35 -39.17 -29.92 -28.17
N SER A 36 -39.84 -29.57 -27.06
CA SER A 36 -39.19 -29.29 -25.78
C SER A 36 -38.47 -30.53 -25.24
N TYR A 37 -39.05 -31.71 -25.44
CA TYR A 37 -38.42 -32.97 -25.09
C TYR A 37 -37.17 -33.22 -25.94
N GLU A 38 -37.24 -32.98 -27.26
CA GLU A 38 -36.08 -33.10 -28.15
C GLU A 38 -34.97 -32.11 -27.76
N LEU A 39 -35.32 -30.83 -27.52
CA LEU A 39 -34.37 -29.78 -27.12
C LEU A 39 -33.74 -30.04 -25.73
N ALA A 40 -34.50 -30.65 -24.81
CA ALA A 40 -34.00 -31.03 -23.49
C ALA A 40 -33.29 -32.41 -23.49
N THR A 41 -33.34 -33.15 -24.59
CA THR A 41 -32.64 -34.43 -24.71
C THR A 41 -31.17 -34.15 -24.95
N ILE A 42 -30.31 -34.64 -24.04
CA ILE A 42 -28.86 -34.55 -24.21
C ILE A 42 -28.49 -35.36 -25.46
N LYS A 43 -27.88 -34.68 -26.43
CA LYS A 43 -27.29 -35.33 -27.59
C LYS A 43 -26.01 -36.06 -27.15
N ILE A 44 -26.07 -37.39 -27.11
CA ILE A 44 -24.96 -38.25 -26.64
C ILE A 44 -24.05 -38.76 -27.78
N ASP A 45 -24.41 -38.46 -29.03
CA ASP A 45 -23.70 -38.86 -30.25
C ASP A 45 -23.02 -37.65 -30.92
N VAL A 46 -22.60 -36.66 -30.13
CA VAL A 46 -21.84 -35.52 -30.64
C VAL A 46 -20.45 -36.03 -31.08
N PRO A 47 -20.06 -35.84 -32.35
CA PRO A 47 -18.70 -36.13 -32.76
C PRO A 47 -17.77 -35.16 -32.04
N LEU A 48 -16.87 -35.70 -31.22
CA LEU A 48 -15.84 -34.95 -30.51
C LEU A 48 -14.48 -35.37 -31.06
N ASP A 49 -13.58 -34.40 -31.19
CA ASP A 49 -12.19 -34.66 -31.63
C ASP A 49 -11.30 -35.21 -30.51
N ILE A 50 -11.89 -35.48 -29.34
CA ILE A 50 -11.21 -35.92 -28.13
C ILE A 50 -11.93 -37.11 -27.50
N GLU A 51 -11.15 -38.03 -26.96
CA GLU A 51 -11.64 -39.20 -26.23
C GLU A 51 -11.60 -38.94 -24.72
N LEU A 52 -12.35 -39.74 -23.96
CA LEU A 52 -12.54 -39.53 -22.52
C LEU A 52 -11.23 -39.71 -21.71
N ASP A 53 -10.31 -40.53 -22.21
CA ASP A 53 -8.97 -40.75 -21.69
C ASP A 53 -7.99 -39.60 -21.99
N GLN A 54 -8.39 -38.62 -22.82
CA GLN A 54 -7.60 -37.41 -23.07
C GLN A 54 -7.98 -36.27 -22.12
N LEU A 55 -9.07 -36.42 -21.36
CA LEU A 55 -9.59 -35.43 -20.41
C LEU A 55 -8.89 -35.52 -19.03
N HIS A 56 -7.56 -35.51 -19.02
CA HIS A 56 -6.78 -35.40 -17.81
C HIS A 56 -6.32 -33.96 -17.58
N CYS A 57 -6.37 -33.50 -16.33
CA CYS A 57 -5.81 -32.20 -15.96
C CYS A 57 -4.29 -32.26 -16.15
N SER A 58 -3.78 -31.56 -17.17
CA SER A 58 -2.34 -31.46 -17.42
C SER A 58 -1.68 -30.51 -16.42
N GLU A 59 -0.35 -30.59 -16.33
CA GLU A 59 0.43 -29.55 -15.65
C GLU A 59 0.18 -28.20 -16.34
N PRO A 60 0.07 -27.10 -15.56
CA PRO A 60 -0.12 -25.78 -16.12
C PRO A 60 1.11 -25.34 -16.94
N ASP A 61 0.86 -24.68 -18.07
CA ASP A 61 1.90 -24.00 -18.85
C ASP A 61 2.29 -22.72 -18.10
N ARG A 62 3.32 -22.84 -17.27
CA ARG A 62 3.73 -21.78 -16.34
C ARG A 62 4.30 -20.57 -17.06
N ASP A 63 4.95 -20.74 -18.21
CA ASP A 63 5.49 -19.62 -18.99
C ASP A 63 4.35 -18.80 -19.60
N LYS A 64 3.35 -19.47 -20.18
CA LYS A 64 2.18 -18.81 -20.74
C LYS A 64 1.29 -18.15 -19.68
N LEU A 65 1.19 -18.75 -18.50
CA LEU A 65 0.51 -18.13 -17.37
C LEU A 65 1.25 -16.90 -16.86
N MET A 66 2.59 -16.94 -16.83
CA MET A 66 3.40 -15.78 -16.44
C MET A 66 3.16 -14.60 -17.40
N GLU A 67 3.15 -14.87 -18.71
CA GLU A 67 2.86 -13.87 -19.75
C GLU A 67 1.47 -13.25 -19.54
N LEU A 68 0.43 -14.08 -19.41
CA LEU A 68 -0.95 -13.61 -19.21
C LEU A 68 -1.14 -12.87 -17.89
N TYR A 69 -0.52 -13.32 -16.80
CA TYR A 69 -0.65 -12.67 -15.50
C TYR A 69 0.11 -11.35 -15.45
N ALA A 70 1.24 -11.24 -16.14
CA ALA A 70 1.96 -9.99 -16.31
C ALA A 70 1.12 -9.00 -17.14
N GLU A 71 0.55 -9.43 -18.27
CA GLU A 71 -0.30 -8.59 -19.13
C GLU A 71 -1.55 -8.09 -18.40
N LEU A 72 -2.18 -8.94 -17.59
CA LEU A 72 -3.42 -8.63 -16.85
C LEU A 72 -3.19 -8.03 -15.46
N GLU A 73 -1.93 -7.80 -15.08
CA GLU A 73 -1.51 -7.27 -13.77
C GLU A 73 -1.99 -8.09 -12.54
N PHE A 74 -2.08 -9.43 -12.68
CA PHE A 74 -2.51 -10.32 -11.59
C PHE A 74 -1.35 -10.66 -10.63
N LYS A 75 -0.87 -9.64 -9.91
CA LYS A 75 0.34 -9.69 -9.05
C LYS A 75 0.33 -10.83 -8.03
N SER A 76 -0.80 -11.08 -7.35
CA SER A 76 -0.90 -12.19 -6.39
C SER A 76 -0.73 -13.57 -7.06
N TRP A 77 -1.21 -13.72 -8.30
CA TRP A 77 -1.10 -14.97 -9.03
C TRP A 77 0.28 -15.17 -9.64
N ILE A 78 0.99 -14.09 -9.96
CA ILE A 78 2.43 -14.14 -10.31
C ILE A 78 3.23 -14.68 -9.12
N GLU A 79 3.02 -14.14 -7.92
CA GLU A 79 3.72 -14.59 -6.70
C GLU A 79 3.42 -16.07 -6.38
N ASP A 80 2.15 -16.49 -6.49
CA ASP A 80 1.75 -17.88 -6.27
C ASP A 80 2.38 -18.82 -7.32
N LEU A 81 2.39 -18.42 -8.60
CA LEU A 81 2.96 -19.19 -9.71
C LEU A 81 4.48 -19.36 -9.56
N GLN A 82 5.20 -18.30 -9.16
CA GLN A 82 6.64 -18.35 -8.87
C GLN A 82 6.95 -19.26 -7.68
N ARG A 83 6.13 -19.19 -6.61
CA ARG A 83 6.28 -20.07 -5.44
C ARG A 83 6.09 -21.54 -5.79
N ASP A 84 5.11 -21.84 -6.64
CA ASP A 84 4.80 -23.21 -7.04
C ASP A 84 5.85 -23.76 -8.04
N ALA A 85 6.38 -22.91 -8.93
CA ALA A 85 7.51 -23.27 -9.79
C ALA A 85 8.76 -23.63 -8.98
N LYS A 86 9.07 -22.83 -7.96
CA LYS A 86 10.20 -23.07 -7.05
C LYS A 86 10.06 -24.38 -6.28
N ARG A 87 8.84 -24.74 -5.86
CA ARG A 87 8.54 -26.04 -5.23
C ARG A 87 8.72 -27.23 -6.18
N ALA A 88 8.48 -27.02 -7.47
CA ALA A 88 8.66 -28.00 -8.52
C ALA A 88 10.09 -28.07 -9.09
N GLY A 89 11.05 -27.28 -8.55
CA GLY A 89 12.43 -27.26 -9.01
C GLY A 89 12.64 -26.58 -10.37
N GLN A 90 11.69 -25.74 -10.80
CA GLN A 90 11.80 -24.92 -12.01
C GLN A 90 12.02 -23.45 -11.63
N GLU A 91 12.95 -22.80 -12.32
CA GLU A 91 13.07 -21.33 -12.29
C GLU A 91 12.28 -20.77 -13.48
N LEU A 92 11.20 -20.05 -13.18
CA LEU A 92 10.52 -19.23 -14.18
C LEU A 92 11.27 -17.91 -14.27
N VAL A 93 11.92 -17.69 -15.41
CA VAL A 93 12.55 -16.41 -15.71
C VAL A 93 11.46 -15.51 -16.26
N VAL A 94 11.17 -14.42 -15.56
CA VAL A 94 10.36 -13.35 -16.14
C VAL A 94 11.24 -12.68 -17.19
N GLU A 95 10.94 -12.87 -18.48
CA GLU A 95 11.44 -11.96 -19.52
C GLU A 95 10.71 -10.63 -19.34
N GLU A 96 11.11 -9.85 -18.33
CA GLU A 96 10.83 -8.42 -18.34
C GLU A 96 11.55 -7.83 -19.55
N PRO A 97 10.95 -6.86 -20.27
CA PRO A 97 11.70 -6.06 -21.21
C PRO A 97 12.76 -5.30 -20.40
N THR A 98 13.93 -5.92 -20.30
CA THR A 98 15.12 -5.34 -19.69
C THR A 98 15.58 -4.26 -20.65
N VAL A 99 15.04 -3.06 -20.46
CA VAL A 99 15.73 -1.85 -20.87
C VAL A 99 17.09 -1.96 -20.21
N ALA A 100 18.14 -2.18 -21.00
CA ALA A 100 19.49 -2.43 -20.52
C ALA A 100 19.81 -1.45 -19.37
N ALA A 101 19.79 -1.97 -18.15
CA ALA A 101 20.01 -1.16 -16.96
C ALA A 101 21.44 -0.62 -17.09
N LYS A 102 21.58 0.70 -17.19
CA LYS A 102 22.90 1.31 -16.96
C LYS A 102 23.33 0.87 -15.56
N GLU A 103 24.55 0.36 -15.44
CA GLU A 103 25.14 0.07 -14.13
C GLU A 103 25.06 1.34 -13.28
N ALA A 104 24.33 1.27 -12.17
CA ALA A 104 24.15 2.41 -11.29
C ALA A 104 25.46 2.73 -10.57
N ALA A 105 25.88 3.99 -10.64
CA ALA A 105 27.08 4.50 -9.99
C ALA A 105 26.69 5.07 -8.62
N TYR A 106 26.57 4.19 -7.62
CA TYR A 106 26.30 4.58 -6.24
C TYR A 106 27.58 4.67 -5.42
N GLU A 107 27.79 5.81 -4.79
CA GLU A 107 28.98 6.08 -3.97
C GLU A 107 28.62 6.19 -2.49
N VAL A 108 29.41 5.53 -1.64
CA VAL A 108 29.37 5.76 -0.19
C VAL A 108 30.52 6.70 0.17
N ILE A 109 30.17 7.86 0.72
CA ILE A 109 31.10 8.95 1.01
C ILE A 109 31.59 8.80 2.46
N LEU A 110 32.81 8.27 2.62
CA LEU A 110 33.47 8.13 3.92
C LEU A 110 34.64 9.12 4.10
N GLU A 111 35.20 9.61 2.99
CA GLU A 111 36.38 10.48 2.99
C GLU A 111 36.04 11.93 2.64
N GLN A 112 36.80 12.87 3.21
CA GLN A 112 36.58 14.31 3.02
C GLN A 112 36.71 14.73 1.54
N GLU A 113 37.64 14.11 0.81
CA GLU A 113 37.85 14.41 -0.62
C GLU A 113 36.63 14.06 -1.48
N GLN A 114 35.97 12.94 -1.17
CA GLN A 114 34.73 12.51 -1.83
C GLN A 114 33.59 13.47 -1.53
N PHE A 115 33.46 13.88 -0.25
CA PHE A 115 32.46 14.85 0.18
C PHE A 115 32.63 16.21 -0.50
N ASP A 116 33.86 16.73 -0.57
CA ASP A 116 34.16 18.00 -1.22
C ASP A 116 33.87 17.97 -2.73
N ALA A 117 34.10 16.82 -3.37
CA ALA A 117 33.77 16.62 -4.78
C ALA A 117 32.25 16.63 -5.00
N TRP A 118 31.48 15.92 -4.17
CA TRP A 118 30.02 15.90 -4.24
C TRP A 118 29.40 17.25 -3.90
N LEU A 119 29.94 17.98 -2.92
CA LEU A 119 29.48 19.33 -2.59
C LEU A 119 29.57 20.27 -3.81
N LYS A 120 30.68 20.22 -4.56
CA LYS A 120 30.83 21.00 -5.80
C LYS A 120 29.82 20.59 -6.86
N LYS A 121 29.57 19.28 -7.03
CA LYS A 121 28.55 18.78 -7.96
C LYS A 121 27.16 19.31 -7.59
N LEU A 122 26.77 19.22 -6.31
CA LEU A 122 25.49 19.70 -5.81
C LEU A 122 25.34 21.22 -5.95
N GLN A 123 26.41 21.98 -5.72
CA GLN A 123 26.41 23.42 -5.93
C GLN A 123 26.27 23.82 -7.41
N ALA A 124 26.79 23.01 -8.33
CA ALA A 124 26.67 23.24 -9.77
C ALA A 124 25.33 22.77 -10.34
N ALA A 125 24.70 21.77 -9.72
CA ALA A 125 23.44 21.21 -10.17
C ALA A 125 22.30 22.26 -10.11
N PRO A 126 21.44 22.34 -11.14
CA PRO A 126 20.25 23.19 -11.12
C PRO A 126 19.18 22.64 -10.16
N LEU A 127 19.12 21.31 -10.06
CA LEU A 127 18.19 20.53 -9.23
C LEU A 127 18.89 19.25 -8.78
N PHE A 128 18.60 18.78 -7.58
CA PHE A 128 19.05 17.47 -7.10
C PHE A 128 17.97 16.79 -6.24
N ALA A 129 17.91 15.46 -6.27
CA ALA A 129 17.13 14.70 -5.31
C ALA A 129 17.85 14.64 -3.96
N PHE A 130 17.07 14.68 -2.89
CA PHE A 130 17.53 14.75 -1.52
C PHE A 130 16.67 13.84 -0.64
N VAL A 131 17.32 12.88 0.04
CA VAL A 131 16.65 11.96 0.96
C VAL A 131 17.45 11.88 2.27
N THR A 132 16.73 11.79 3.39
CA THR A 132 17.31 11.65 4.72
C THR A 132 17.07 10.24 5.26
N GLN A 133 18.10 9.63 5.85
CA GLN A 133 17.98 8.38 6.58
C GLN A 133 17.96 8.65 8.09
N SER A 134 17.13 7.93 8.83
CA SER A 134 16.97 8.15 10.27
C SER A 134 16.74 6.85 11.04
N ASN A 135 16.93 6.88 12.35
CA ASN A 135 16.74 5.72 13.21
C ASN A 135 15.28 5.49 13.68
N GLY A 136 14.30 6.18 13.08
CA GLY A 136 12.89 6.03 13.45
C GLY A 136 11.94 6.77 12.52
N THR A 137 10.64 6.49 12.64
CA THR A 137 9.61 7.07 11.75
C THR A 137 8.94 8.33 12.32
N ASP A 138 9.22 8.69 13.57
CA ASP A 138 8.74 9.90 14.21
C ASP A 138 9.79 11.01 14.10
N ALA A 139 9.59 11.97 13.19
CA ALA A 139 10.52 13.07 12.96
C ALA A 139 10.78 13.98 14.17
N GLN A 140 9.94 13.91 15.22
CA GLN A 140 10.15 14.67 16.46
C GLN A 140 11.16 14.01 17.40
N ARG A 141 11.44 12.71 17.20
CA ARG A 141 12.31 11.91 18.08
C ARG A 141 13.48 11.27 17.34
N ALA A 142 13.29 10.95 16.06
CA ALA A 142 14.27 10.31 15.22
C ALA A 142 15.54 11.17 15.12
N GLN A 143 16.66 10.48 15.01
CA GLN A 143 17.98 11.06 14.79
C GLN A 143 18.41 10.81 13.36
N LEU A 144 19.07 11.81 12.77
CA LEU A 144 19.62 11.71 11.43
C LEU A 144 20.78 10.70 11.42
N VAL A 145 20.71 9.71 10.53
CA VAL A 145 21.72 8.66 10.35
C VAL A 145 22.60 8.92 9.13
N GLY A 146 22.04 9.50 8.09
CA GLY A 146 22.78 9.86 6.89
C GLY A 146 21.92 10.61 5.87
N LEU A 147 22.56 11.08 4.82
CA LEU A 147 21.95 11.88 3.76
C LEU A 147 22.30 11.25 2.42
N SER A 148 21.34 11.18 1.49
CA SER A 148 21.61 10.77 0.12
C SER A 148 21.16 11.81 -0.89
N PHE A 149 21.89 11.84 -2.00
CA PHE A 149 21.71 12.80 -3.07
C PHE A 149 21.80 12.11 -4.43
N ALA A 150 21.01 12.58 -5.39
CA ALA A 150 21.18 12.23 -6.79
C ALA A 150 21.09 13.51 -7.63
N ILE A 151 22.04 13.69 -8.55
CA ILE A 151 22.11 14.85 -9.47
C ILE A 151 21.75 14.46 -10.90
N GLN A 152 21.82 13.17 -11.21
CA GLN A 152 21.51 12.59 -12.50
C GLN A 152 21.02 11.15 -12.27
N THR A 153 20.09 10.71 -13.11
CA THR A 153 19.60 9.33 -13.11
C THR A 153 20.76 8.33 -13.18
N HIS A 154 20.77 7.39 -12.24
CA HIS A 154 21.80 6.38 -11.97
C HIS A 154 23.12 6.90 -11.39
N GLU A 155 23.21 8.18 -10.99
CA GLU A 155 24.36 8.75 -10.27
C GLU A 155 23.89 9.33 -8.93
N ALA A 156 24.17 8.59 -7.86
CA ALA A 156 23.75 8.96 -6.51
C ALA A 156 24.85 8.66 -5.48
N ALA A 157 24.78 9.34 -4.34
CA ALA A 157 25.66 9.08 -3.23
C ALA A 157 24.94 9.08 -1.89
N TYR A 158 25.50 8.32 -0.96
CA TYR A 158 25.09 8.27 0.43
C TYR A 158 26.24 8.72 1.35
N ILE A 159 25.94 9.63 2.26
CA ILE A 159 26.83 10.12 3.31
C ILE A 159 26.36 9.53 4.65
N PRO A 160 26.96 8.43 5.14
CA PRO A 160 26.72 7.94 6.49
C PRO A 160 27.32 8.90 7.53
N LEU A 161 26.57 9.20 8.59
CA LEU A 161 26.98 10.14 9.64
C LEU A 161 26.95 9.53 11.05
N THR A 162 25.98 8.67 11.36
CA THR A 162 25.82 8.12 12.72
C THR A 162 25.46 6.64 12.77
N HIS A 163 25.98 5.82 11.85
CA HIS A 163 25.92 4.36 11.98
C HIS A 163 26.64 3.92 13.26
N SER A 164 26.06 2.96 14.00
CA SER A 164 26.38 2.66 15.40
C SER A 164 26.63 1.17 15.70
N TYR A 165 26.70 0.31 14.69
CA TYR A 165 26.92 -1.13 14.86
C TYR A 165 28.37 -1.50 15.23
N MET A 166 28.55 -2.72 15.76
CA MET A 166 29.87 -3.22 16.15
C MET A 166 30.79 -3.35 14.92
N GLY A 167 31.94 -2.69 14.96
CA GLY A 167 32.90 -2.69 13.85
C GLY A 167 32.55 -1.71 12.72
N VAL A 168 31.66 -0.73 12.99
CA VAL A 168 31.34 0.32 12.02
C VAL A 168 32.61 1.04 11.52
N PRO A 169 32.77 1.21 10.19
CA PRO A 169 33.85 2.02 9.64
C PRO A 169 33.85 3.46 10.17
N GLN A 170 35.00 4.12 10.07
CA GLN A 170 35.07 5.55 10.34
C GLN A 170 34.17 6.31 9.36
N GLN A 171 33.35 7.21 9.90
CA GLN A 171 32.46 8.09 9.16
C GLN A 171 32.97 9.54 9.27
N LEU A 172 32.51 10.40 8.38
CA LEU A 172 32.75 11.84 8.49
C LEU A 172 32.11 12.39 9.76
N ASP A 173 32.71 13.44 10.33
CA ASP A 173 32.13 14.13 11.48
C ASP A 173 30.78 14.76 11.09
N ARG A 174 29.71 14.28 11.73
CA ARG A 174 28.32 14.70 11.44
C ARG A 174 28.18 16.21 11.46
N ASP A 175 28.65 16.87 12.52
CA ASP A 175 28.43 18.30 12.69
C ASP A 175 29.21 19.13 11.66
N THR A 176 30.42 18.71 11.31
CA THR A 176 31.22 19.33 10.24
C THR A 176 30.53 19.21 8.89
N VAL A 177 30.03 18.01 8.54
CA VAL A 177 29.29 17.79 7.29
C VAL A 177 28.01 18.63 7.26
N LEU A 178 27.21 18.59 8.31
CA LEU A 178 25.95 19.34 8.38
C LEU A 178 26.17 20.85 8.34
N LYS A 179 27.18 21.39 9.05
CA LYS A 179 27.55 22.81 8.96
C LYS A 179 27.95 23.20 7.54
N THR A 180 28.65 22.33 6.83
CA THR A 180 29.11 22.58 5.45
C THR A 180 27.95 22.52 4.45
N LEU A 181 27.01 21.58 4.63
CA LEU A 181 25.80 21.45 3.80
C LEU A 181 24.73 22.50 4.11
N LYS A 182 24.69 23.04 5.33
CA LYS A 182 23.64 23.97 5.78
C LYS A 182 23.42 25.14 4.80
N PRO A 183 24.42 25.89 4.32
CA PRO A 183 24.19 26.97 3.34
C PRO A 183 23.50 26.50 2.06
N LEU A 184 23.81 25.28 1.58
CA LEU A 184 23.22 24.71 0.37
C LEU A 184 21.77 24.26 0.61
N LEU A 185 21.51 23.63 1.76
CA LEU A 185 20.18 23.13 2.14
C LEU A 185 19.21 24.27 2.51
N GLU A 186 19.72 25.37 3.06
CA GLU A 186 18.92 26.56 3.42
C GLU A 186 18.75 27.57 2.26
N ASP A 187 19.40 27.36 1.12
CA ASP A 187 19.24 28.24 -0.05
C ASP A 187 17.89 27.95 -0.76
N PRO A 188 16.93 28.90 -0.78
CA PRO A 188 15.66 28.72 -1.46
C PRO A 188 15.77 28.65 -2.99
N ASN A 189 16.88 29.13 -3.57
CA ASN A 189 17.12 29.12 -5.02
C ASN A 189 17.74 27.81 -5.50
N LYS A 190 18.25 26.99 -4.57
CA LYS A 190 18.72 25.65 -4.90
C LYS A 190 17.56 24.70 -4.83
N ILE A 191 17.17 24.17 -5.98
CA ILE A 191 15.98 23.34 -6.14
C ILE A 191 16.29 21.92 -5.67
N LYS A 192 15.42 21.39 -4.80
CA LYS A 192 15.47 20.00 -4.33
C LYS A 192 14.17 19.26 -4.67
N VAL A 193 14.34 17.97 -4.97
CA VAL A 193 13.26 16.98 -5.05
C VAL A 193 13.37 16.06 -3.85
N GLY A 194 12.27 15.79 -3.14
CA GLY A 194 12.24 14.81 -2.05
C GLY A 194 11.22 13.70 -2.30
N GLN A 195 11.35 12.59 -1.57
CA GLN A 195 10.33 11.53 -1.52
C GLN A 195 9.38 11.68 -0.32
N HIS A 196 9.71 12.53 0.66
CA HIS A 196 8.85 12.85 1.81
C HIS A 196 9.38 14.12 2.53
N ALA A 197 9.31 15.26 1.85
CA ALA A 197 9.95 16.52 2.23
C ALA A 197 9.55 16.99 3.63
N LYS A 198 8.29 16.82 4.04
CA LYS A 198 7.83 17.19 5.40
C LYS A 198 8.63 16.52 6.52
N PHE A 199 8.95 15.24 6.35
CA PHE A 199 9.74 14.47 7.31
C PHE A 199 11.17 14.98 7.35
N ALA A 200 11.79 15.17 6.19
CA ALA A 200 13.14 15.70 6.08
C ALA A 200 13.27 17.12 6.68
N ILE A 201 12.28 18.01 6.45
CA ILE A 201 12.21 19.35 7.05
C ILE A 201 12.20 19.25 8.58
N ASN A 202 11.36 18.38 9.15
CA ASN A 202 11.28 18.22 10.60
C ASN A 202 12.57 17.61 11.19
N LEU A 203 13.09 16.55 10.57
CA LEU A 203 14.30 15.88 11.01
C LEU A 203 15.51 16.82 11.01
N LEU A 204 15.66 17.61 9.95
CA LEU A 204 16.73 18.60 9.84
C LEU A 204 16.54 19.81 10.75
N ALA A 205 15.32 20.29 10.95
CA ALA A 205 15.07 21.36 11.92
C ALA A 205 15.37 20.91 13.36
N ASN A 206 15.19 19.62 13.66
CA ASN A 206 15.47 19.03 14.97
C ASN A 206 16.93 18.58 15.13
N CYS A 207 17.77 18.63 14.08
CA CYS A 207 19.14 18.16 14.18
C CYS A 207 19.99 19.15 15.01
N ALA A 208 20.37 18.77 16.23
CA ALA A 208 21.14 19.63 17.11
C ALA A 208 22.63 19.65 16.70
N ILE A 209 22.98 20.54 15.78
CA ILE A 209 24.38 20.77 15.38
C ILE A 209 25.15 21.37 16.56
N GLY A 210 26.19 20.70 17.04
CA GLY A 210 26.95 21.10 18.22
C GLY A 210 26.18 20.91 19.54
N GLY A 211 25.08 20.16 19.53
CA GLY A 211 24.20 19.97 20.69
C GLY A 211 23.22 21.12 20.95
N ASP A 212 23.20 22.14 20.08
CA ASP A 212 22.24 23.24 20.15
C ASP A 212 21.12 23.03 19.11
N GLN A 213 19.89 22.84 19.58
CA GLN A 213 18.73 22.65 18.72
C GLN A 213 18.39 23.91 17.90
N ALA A 214 18.83 25.09 18.35
CA ALA A 214 18.69 26.34 17.57
C ALA A 214 19.61 26.38 16.34
N GLN A 215 20.59 25.48 16.26
CA GLN A 215 21.51 25.37 15.11
C GLN A 215 21.04 24.34 14.06
N GLY A 216 19.85 23.77 14.19
CA GLY A 216 19.24 22.88 13.19
C GLY A 216 19.13 23.52 11.81
N ILE A 217 18.90 22.71 10.78
CA ILE A 217 18.87 23.16 9.38
C ILE A 217 17.43 23.49 8.98
N GLU A 218 17.20 24.74 8.59
CA GLU A 218 15.94 25.20 8.00
C GLU A 218 15.90 24.86 6.51
N LEU A 219 15.59 23.60 6.18
CA LEU A 219 15.56 23.14 4.79
C LEU A 219 14.62 24.01 3.93
N GLN A 220 15.17 24.61 2.88
CA GLN A 220 14.46 25.43 1.90
C GLN A 220 14.69 24.92 0.48
N GLY A 221 13.94 25.44 -0.48
CA GLY A 221 14.12 25.12 -1.90
C GLY A 221 13.64 23.73 -2.31
N VAL A 222 12.94 22.98 -1.44
CA VAL A 222 12.24 21.76 -1.84
C VAL A 222 11.05 22.16 -2.71
N ARG A 223 11.23 22.07 -4.03
CA ARG A 223 10.22 22.48 -5.01
C ARG A 223 9.30 21.33 -5.39
N PHE A 224 9.77 20.11 -5.24
CA PHE A 224 9.06 18.90 -5.64
C PHE A 224 9.12 17.85 -4.53
N ASP A 225 8.01 17.17 -4.34
CA ASP A 225 7.86 16.00 -3.46
C ASP A 225 7.13 14.92 -4.25
N THR A 226 7.77 13.79 -4.51
CA THR A 226 7.23 12.77 -5.43
C THR A 226 5.94 12.13 -4.91
N ILE A 227 5.68 12.14 -3.59
CA ILE A 227 4.39 11.72 -3.03
C ILE A 227 3.30 12.69 -3.49
N LEU A 228 3.56 13.99 -3.38
CA LEU A 228 2.61 15.04 -3.75
C LEU A 228 2.47 15.16 -5.27
N GLU A 229 3.54 14.99 -6.03
CA GLU A 229 3.49 14.92 -7.49
C GLU A 229 2.58 13.77 -7.94
N SER A 230 2.75 12.59 -7.35
CA SER A 230 1.89 11.44 -7.63
C SER A 230 0.45 11.67 -7.19
N TYR A 231 0.23 12.22 -6.00
CA TYR A 231 -1.10 12.49 -5.45
C TYR A 231 -1.89 13.49 -6.29
N VAL A 232 -1.26 14.58 -6.70
CA VAL A 232 -1.87 15.60 -7.57
C VAL A 232 -2.15 15.03 -8.96
N LEU A 233 -1.27 14.17 -9.47
CA LEU A 233 -1.46 13.52 -10.76
C LEU A 233 -2.70 12.60 -10.75
N ASP A 234 -2.82 11.73 -9.74
CA ASP A 234 -3.98 10.85 -9.54
C ASP A 234 -4.02 10.31 -8.10
N SER A 235 -4.83 10.93 -7.25
CA SER A 235 -5.00 10.56 -5.84
C SER A 235 -5.57 9.15 -5.59
N THR A 236 -6.05 8.45 -6.63
CA THR A 236 -6.66 7.12 -6.54
C THR A 236 -5.87 6.04 -7.27
N ALA A 237 -4.79 6.43 -7.96
CA ALA A 237 -4.01 5.55 -8.83
C ALA A 237 -3.42 4.33 -8.11
N THR A 238 -2.87 4.54 -6.92
CA THR A 238 -2.14 3.55 -6.13
C THR A 238 -1.85 4.17 -4.75
N ARG A 239 -1.20 3.41 -3.86
CA ARG A 239 -0.55 3.99 -2.69
C ARG A 239 0.62 4.87 -3.15
N HIS A 240 0.78 6.03 -2.51
CA HIS A 240 1.83 6.98 -2.88
C HIS A 240 3.15 6.75 -2.14
N ASP A 241 3.36 5.59 -1.50
CA ASP A 241 4.68 5.23 -0.98
C ASP A 241 5.67 4.85 -2.08
N ARG A 242 6.98 4.99 -1.79
CA ARG A 242 8.07 4.77 -2.74
C ARG A 242 7.91 3.45 -3.51
N ASP A 243 7.73 2.34 -2.79
CA ASP A 243 7.72 1.01 -3.39
C ASP A 243 6.58 0.86 -4.40
N SER A 244 5.39 1.35 -4.03
CA SER A 244 4.21 1.36 -4.89
C SER A 244 4.38 2.25 -6.13
N LEU A 245 5.03 3.42 -5.98
CA LEU A 245 5.29 4.33 -7.09
C LEU A 245 6.36 3.78 -8.04
N VAL A 246 7.46 3.27 -7.53
CA VAL A 246 8.55 2.70 -8.33
C VAL A 246 8.03 1.51 -9.15
N ALA A 247 7.29 0.60 -8.51
CA ALA A 247 6.70 -0.55 -9.20
C ALA A 247 5.71 -0.13 -10.31
N LYS A 248 4.94 0.94 -10.09
CA LYS A 248 3.96 1.43 -11.07
C LYS A 248 4.57 2.22 -12.23
N TYR A 249 5.60 3.02 -11.96
CA TYR A 249 6.06 4.05 -12.91
C TYR A 249 7.45 3.79 -13.50
N LEU A 250 8.31 2.98 -12.87
CA LEU A 250 9.71 2.82 -13.27
C LEU A 250 10.10 1.42 -13.73
N THR A 251 9.15 0.46 -13.78
CA THR A 251 9.43 -0.97 -14.10
C THR A 251 10.70 -1.45 -13.40
N HIS A 252 10.82 -1.10 -12.12
CA HIS A 252 11.97 -1.39 -11.27
C HIS A 252 11.43 -1.99 -9.97
N THR A 253 12.13 -2.98 -9.42
CA THR A 253 11.83 -3.50 -8.08
C THR A 253 12.88 -2.93 -7.13
N PRO A 254 12.51 -1.96 -6.28
CA PRO A 254 13.48 -1.39 -5.35
C PRO A 254 13.83 -2.38 -4.25
N THR A 255 15.00 -2.22 -3.64
CA THR A 255 15.36 -2.99 -2.45
C THR A 255 14.38 -2.64 -1.33
N ASN A 256 13.72 -3.63 -0.71
CA ASN A 256 12.80 -3.33 0.40
C ASN A 256 13.58 -3.06 1.68
N PHE A 257 13.08 -2.14 2.51
CA PHE A 257 13.70 -1.86 3.82
C PHE A 257 13.80 -3.12 4.69
N GLN A 258 12.80 -4.02 4.60
CA GLN A 258 12.79 -5.26 5.36
C GLN A 258 13.90 -6.25 4.96
N ASP A 259 14.44 -6.13 3.75
CA ASP A 259 15.50 -7.02 3.26
C ASP A 259 16.85 -6.66 3.91
N ILE A 260 17.04 -5.39 4.28
CA ILE A 260 18.26 -4.89 4.96
C ILE A 260 18.08 -4.74 6.48
N ALA A 261 16.86 -4.49 6.95
CA ALA A 261 16.57 -4.21 8.36
C ALA A 261 15.89 -5.38 9.10
N GLY A 262 15.38 -6.39 8.39
CA GLY A 262 14.53 -7.43 8.97
C GLY A 262 13.09 -6.95 9.25
N LYS A 263 12.36 -7.71 10.09
CA LYS A 263 10.91 -7.52 10.33
C LYS A 263 10.53 -7.62 11.81
N GLY A 264 9.40 -7.00 12.16
CA GLY A 264 8.76 -7.11 13.47
C GLY A 264 9.58 -6.48 14.60
N ALA A 265 9.42 -6.98 15.83
CA ALA A 265 10.08 -6.42 17.01
C ALA A 265 11.62 -6.51 17.01
N LYS A 266 12.20 -7.29 16.09
CA LYS A 266 13.66 -7.43 15.88
C LYS A 266 14.16 -6.65 14.66
N GLN A 267 13.30 -5.85 14.01
CA GLN A 267 13.71 -5.00 12.92
C GLN A 267 14.73 -3.97 13.42
N LEU A 268 15.86 -3.89 12.71
CA LEU A 268 16.95 -2.95 12.98
C LEU A 268 16.53 -1.53 12.61
N THR A 269 17.05 -0.55 13.35
CA THR A 269 17.01 0.86 12.92
C THR A 269 18.10 1.14 11.89
N PHE A 270 17.97 2.20 11.10
CA PHE A 270 18.88 2.44 9.97
C PHE A 270 20.36 2.56 10.38
N ASP A 271 20.64 3.09 11.58
CA ASP A 271 22.00 3.19 12.15
C ASP A 271 22.64 1.85 12.52
N GLN A 272 21.85 0.78 12.58
CA GLN A 272 22.31 -0.57 12.91
C GLN A 272 22.56 -1.44 11.67
N ILE A 273 22.26 -0.92 10.48
CA ILE A 273 22.45 -1.63 9.20
C ILE A 273 23.89 -1.40 8.74
N ALA A 274 24.53 -2.44 8.19
CA ALA A 274 25.88 -2.30 7.65
C ALA A 274 25.95 -1.20 6.57
N ILE A 275 26.96 -0.33 6.62
CA ILE A 275 27.10 0.82 5.70
C ILE A 275 27.08 0.38 4.22
N GLU A 276 27.61 -0.80 3.90
CA GLU A 276 27.60 -1.33 2.53
C GLU A 276 26.18 -1.59 2.02
N GLN A 277 25.31 -2.13 2.88
CA GLN A 277 23.91 -2.39 2.54
C GLN A 277 23.08 -1.09 2.58
N ALA A 278 23.30 -0.28 3.62
CA ALA A 278 22.63 1.00 3.80
C ALA A 278 22.97 1.98 2.67
N GLY A 279 24.21 1.95 2.18
CA GLY A 279 24.71 2.81 1.11
C GLY A 279 23.99 2.59 -0.21
N ASN A 280 23.91 1.33 -0.65
CA ASN A 280 23.17 0.99 -1.87
C ASN A 280 21.69 1.34 -1.75
N TYR A 281 21.05 1.00 -0.62
CA TYR A 281 19.64 1.31 -0.38
C TYR A 281 19.38 2.83 -0.40
N ALA A 282 20.17 3.61 0.33
CA ALA A 282 19.95 5.05 0.46
C ALA A 282 20.30 5.83 -0.82
N ALA A 283 21.34 5.42 -1.54
CA ALA A 283 21.69 6.00 -2.83
C ALA A 283 20.62 5.65 -3.89
N GLU A 284 20.14 4.40 -3.91
CA GLU A 284 19.01 3.98 -4.75
C GLU A 284 17.75 4.81 -4.44
N GLU A 285 17.44 5.09 -3.18
CA GLU A 285 16.30 5.94 -2.85
C GLU A 285 16.41 7.34 -3.45
N ALA A 286 17.59 7.96 -3.43
CA ALA A 286 17.79 9.27 -4.05
C ALA A 286 17.70 9.20 -5.59
N ASP A 287 18.26 8.16 -6.22
CA ASP A 287 18.11 7.93 -7.67
C ASP A 287 16.65 7.75 -8.07
N LEU A 288 15.94 6.85 -7.39
CA LEU A 288 14.53 6.57 -7.66
C LEU A 288 13.64 7.79 -7.43
N THR A 289 13.96 8.62 -6.43
CA THR A 289 13.27 9.91 -6.21
C THR A 289 13.42 10.81 -7.43
N LEU A 290 14.64 10.95 -7.97
CA LEU A 290 14.89 11.77 -9.15
C LEU A 290 14.17 11.21 -10.39
N ARG A 291 14.25 9.90 -10.62
CA ARG A 291 13.60 9.21 -11.74
C ARG A 291 12.09 9.32 -11.69
N LEU A 292 11.49 9.18 -10.50
CA LEU A 292 10.05 9.38 -10.31
C LEU A 292 9.64 10.81 -10.65
N HIS A 293 10.40 11.79 -10.17
CA HIS A 293 10.17 13.19 -10.50
C HIS A 293 10.23 13.45 -12.01
N GLU A 294 11.22 12.93 -12.73
CA GLU A 294 11.29 13.06 -14.20
C GLU A 294 10.03 12.52 -14.89
N VAL A 295 9.50 11.38 -14.41
CA VAL A 295 8.25 10.80 -14.92
C VAL A 295 7.03 11.66 -14.58
N PHE A 296 6.92 12.13 -13.33
CA PHE A 296 5.78 12.91 -12.89
C PHE A 296 5.77 14.31 -13.48
N GLU A 297 6.91 14.97 -13.60
CA GLU A 297 7.05 16.27 -14.26
C GLU A 297 6.47 16.22 -15.68
N ALA A 298 6.89 15.22 -16.47
CA ALA A 298 6.40 15.03 -17.83
C ALA A 298 4.87 14.79 -17.88
N ARG A 299 4.33 14.00 -16.95
CA ARG A 299 2.89 13.69 -16.89
C ARG A 299 2.05 14.87 -16.39
N LEU A 300 2.52 15.61 -15.38
CA LEU A 300 1.87 16.81 -14.87
C LEU A 300 1.91 17.95 -15.89
N ALA A 301 2.99 18.08 -16.67
CA ALA A 301 3.07 19.04 -17.77
C ALA A 301 2.02 18.78 -18.86
N ALA A 302 1.60 17.53 -19.06
CA ALA A 302 0.53 17.17 -19.98
C ALA A 302 -0.87 17.60 -19.49
N ILE A 303 -1.03 17.98 -18.21
CA ILE A 303 -2.30 18.42 -17.62
C ILE A 303 -2.07 19.76 -16.88
N PRO A 304 -1.96 20.89 -17.60
CA PRO A 304 -1.52 22.17 -17.02
C PRO A 304 -2.36 22.67 -15.84
N SER A 305 -3.64 22.28 -15.74
CA SER A 305 -4.52 22.65 -14.63
C SER A 305 -4.08 22.05 -13.28
N LEU A 306 -3.24 21.02 -13.27
CA LEU A 306 -2.71 20.41 -12.06
C LEU A 306 -1.50 21.16 -11.48
N GLN A 307 -0.77 21.91 -12.31
CA GLN A 307 0.43 22.61 -11.83
C GLN A 307 0.16 23.63 -10.72
N PRO A 308 -0.89 24.47 -10.78
CA PRO A 308 -1.21 25.38 -9.67
C PRO A 308 -1.56 24.65 -8.38
N VAL A 309 -2.20 23.48 -8.47
CA VAL A 309 -2.52 22.66 -7.28
C VAL A 309 -1.23 22.21 -6.60
N LEU A 310 -0.29 21.65 -7.35
CA LEU A 310 1.01 21.25 -6.80
C LEU A 310 1.82 22.45 -6.29
N ASN A 311 1.97 23.48 -7.11
CA ASN A 311 2.93 24.55 -6.90
C ASN A 311 2.48 25.66 -5.94
N ASP A 312 1.17 25.92 -5.88
CA ASP A 312 0.60 27.04 -5.13
C ASP A 312 -0.19 26.59 -3.89
N ILE A 313 -0.54 25.29 -3.81
CA ILE A 313 -1.27 24.71 -2.67
C ILE A 313 -0.42 23.66 -1.96
N GLU A 314 -0.12 22.53 -2.60
CA GLU A 314 0.48 21.37 -1.94
C GLU A 314 1.91 21.65 -1.43
N MET A 315 2.81 22.09 -2.32
CA MET A 315 4.20 22.35 -1.95
C MET A 315 4.37 23.48 -0.92
N PRO A 316 3.66 24.64 -1.02
CA PRO A 316 3.69 25.66 0.03
C PRO A 316 3.14 25.20 1.37
N LEU A 317 2.24 24.21 1.38
CA LEU A 317 1.65 23.65 2.61
C LEU A 317 2.63 22.75 3.37
N VAL A 318 3.56 22.07 2.69
CA VAL A 318 4.57 21.18 3.30
C VAL A 318 5.30 21.82 4.50
N PRO A 319 5.99 22.97 4.36
CA PRO A 319 6.70 23.59 5.48
C PRO A 319 5.74 24.14 6.57
N VAL A 320 4.49 24.47 6.22
CA VAL A 320 3.47 24.89 7.20
C VAL A 320 3.08 23.70 8.09
N LEU A 321 2.77 22.55 7.49
CA LEU A 321 2.44 21.33 8.22
C LEU A 321 3.62 20.86 9.07
N ALA A 322 4.84 20.91 8.55
CA ALA A 322 6.04 20.58 9.34
C ALA A 322 6.13 21.43 10.62
N ARG A 323 5.89 22.75 10.53
CA ARG A 323 5.88 23.64 11.71
C ARG A 323 4.74 23.32 12.67
N ILE A 324 3.54 23.04 12.17
CA ILE A 324 2.38 22.66 13.02
C ILE A 324 2.69 21.38 13.78
N GLU A 325 3.23 20.36 13.10
CA GLU A 325 3.61 19.08 13.71
C GLU A 325 4.68 19.25 14.79
N ARG A 326 5.72 20.05 14.51
CA ARG A 326 6.80 20.31 15.46
C ARG A 326 6.36 21.15 16.66
N GLN A 327 5.41 22.07 16.47
CA GLN A 327 4.85 22.84 17.56
C GLN A 327 4.02 21.97 18.51
N GLY A 328 3.30 20.99 17.97
CA GLY A 328 2.41 20.12 18.72
C GLY A 328 1.22 20.84 19.34
N ALA A 329 0.47 20.13 20.19
CA ALA A 329 -0.64 20.66 20.97
C ALA A 329 -0.40 20.39 22.45
N LEU A 330 -0.57 21.40 23.30
CA LEU A 330 -0.47 21.25 24.75
C LEU A 330 -1.72 20.53 25.28
N VAL A 331 -1.52 19.44 26.01
CA VAL A 331 -2.59 18.61 26.56
C VAL A 331 -2.40 18.46 28.07
N ASP A 332 -3.46 18.69 28.84
CA ASP A 332 -3.47 18.44 30.28
C ASP A 332 -3.80 16.97 30.57
N ALA A 333 -2.76 16.21 30.90
CA ALA A 333 -2.89 14.79 31.23
C ALA A 333 -3.72 14.54 32.50
N ASN A 334 -3.73 15.47 33.46
CA ASN A 334 -4.51 15.31 34.69
C ASN A 334 -6.01 15.47 34.41
N LEU A 335 -6.38 16.47 33.60
CA LEU A 335 -7.77 16.66 33.19
C LEU A 335 -8.29 15.46 32.40
N LEU A 336 -7.47 14.92 31.48
CA LEU A 336 -7.81 13.67 30.77
C LEU A 336 -7.97 12.49 31.74
N GLY A 337 -7.14 12.40 32.78
CA GLY A 337 -7.27 11.40 33.84
C GLY A 337 -8.59 11.52 34.61
N ILE A 338 -8.98 12.74 34.98
CA ILE A 338 -10.28 13.01 35.63
C ILE A 338 -11.43 12.58 34.72
N GLN A 339 -11.40 12.97 33.45
CA GLN A 339 -12.43 12.61 32.48
C GLN A 339 -12.50 11.09 32.26
N SER A 340 -11.36 10.40 32.26
CA SER A 340 -11.32 8.94 32.15
C SER A 340 -12.04 8.25 33.30
N VAL A 341 -11.90 8.75 34.53
CA VAL A 341 -12.60 8.20 35.70
C VAL A 341 -14.10 8.47 35.59
N GLU A 342 -14.50 9.70 35.25
CA GLU A 342 -15.92 10.06 35.10
C GLU A 342 -16.62 9.22 34.02
N LEU A 343 -15.96 9.00 32.88
CA LEU A 343 -16.49 8.14 31.81
C LEU A 343 -16.56 6.68 32.26
N GLY A 344 -15.57 6.18 33.00
CA GLY A 344 -15.58 4.83 33.58
C GLY A 344 -16.77 4.62 34.52
N ASP A 345 -17.01 5.56 35.44
CA ASP A 345 -18.13 5.51 36.38
C ASP A 345 -19.47 5.54 35.65
N LYS A 346 -19.61 6.39 34.62
CA LYS A 346 -20.80 6.47 33.77
C LYS A 346 -21.03 5.17 32.99
N MET A 347 -19.98 4.57 32.44
CA MET A 347 -20.09 3.28 31.74
C MET A 347 -20.62 2.19 32.66
N THR A 348 -20.09 2.08 33.90
CA THR A 348 -20.57 1.10 34.88
C THR A 348 -22.03 1.37 35.29
N ALA A 349 -22.43 2.63 35.43
CA ALA A 349 -23.81 2.98 35.75
C ALA A 349 -24.76 2.57 34.60
N LEU A 350 -24.45 2.94 33.36
CA LEU A 350 -25.24 2.59 32.18
C LEU A 350 -25.30 1.09 31.93
N GLU A 351 -24.21 0.36 32.18
CA GLU A 351 -24.20 -1.10 32.10
C GLU A 351 -25.20 -1.74 33.07
N ARG A 352 -25.24 -1.26 34.32
CA ARG A 352 -26.21 -1.73 35.31
C ARG A 352 -27.65 -1.38 34.92
N GLU A 353 -27.88 -0.20 34.36
CA GLU A 353 -29.19 0.18 33.83
C GLU A 353 -29.61 -0.74 32.68
N ALA A 354 -28.69 -1.06 31.76
CA ALA A 354 -28.94 -1.99 30.67
C ALA A 354 -29.29 -3.39 31.20
N PHE A 355 -28.57 -3.90 32.20
CA PHE A 355 -28.88 -5.18 32.84
C PHE A 355 -30.23 -5.18 33.55
N ALA A 356 -30.59 -4.08 34.19
CA ALA A 356 -31.90 -3.92 34.84
C ALA A 356 -33.05 -3.94 33.81
N ILE A 357 -32.89 -3.27 32.67
CA ILE A 357 -33.88 -3.27 31.57
C ILE A 357 -33.97 -4.66 30.92
N ALA A 358 -32.83 -5.30 30.69
CA ALA A 358 -32.76 -6.63 30.09
C ALA A 358 -33.23 -7.73 31.05
N GLY A 359 -33.15 -7.51 32.37
CA GLY A 359 -33.45 -8.50 33.41
C GLY A 359 -32.40 -9.60 33.54
N GLU A 360 -31.22 -9.45 32.95
CA GLU A 360 -30.06 -10.34 33.10
C GLU A 360 -28.76 -9.61 32.76
N GLU A 361 -27.63 -10.12 33.25
CA GLU A 361 -26.31 -9.64 32.86
C GLU A 361 -25.90 -10.25 31.52
N PHE A 362 -25.30 -9.44 30.66
CA PHE A 362 -24.78 -9.88 29.36
C PHE A 362 -23.63 -8.97 28.92
N ASN A 363 -22.83 -9.42 27.97
CA ASN A 363 -21.73 -8.62 27.44
C ASN A 363 -22.26 -7.63 26.40
N LEU A 364 -22.29 -6.34 26.75
CA LEU A 364 -22.69 -5.24 25.88
C LEU A 364 -21.80 -5.10 24.63
N GLY A 365 -20.54 -5.52 24.72
CA GLY A 365 -19.61 -5.57 23.59
C GLY A 365 -19.79 -6.77 22.67
N SER A 366 -20.77 -7.65 22.92
CA SER A 366 -21.06 -8.81 22.08
C SER A 366 -22.31 -8.55 21.22
N PRO A 367 -22.16 -8.27 19.90
CA PRO A 367 -23.31 -8.09 19.00
C PRO A 367 -24.31 -9.25 19.05
N LYS A 368 -23.81 -10.47 19.25
CA LYS A 368 -24.65 -11.67 19.35
C LYS A 368 -25.53 -11.64 20.61
N GLN A 369 -24.96 -11.38 21.78
CA GLN A 369 -25.73 -11.35 23.03
C GLN A 369 -26.69 -10.15 23.02
N LEU A 370 -26.23 -8.99 22.58
CA LEU A 370 -27.06 -7.80 22.43
C LEU A 370 -28.25 -8.04 21.48
N GLY A 371 -28.03 -8.74 20.35
CA GLY A 371 -29.08 -9.09 19.41
C GLY A 371 -30.17 -9.99 20.00
N VAL A 372 -29.79 -10.97 20.83
CA VAL A 372 -30.74 -11.81 21.57
C VAL A 372 -31.59 -10.95 22.53
N ILE A 373 -30.95 -10.06 23.30
CA ILE A 373 -31.67 -9.18 24.23
C ILE A 373 -32.63 -8.26 23.47
N LEU A 374 -32.18 -7.55 22.44
CA LEU A 374 -32.99 -6.55 21.74
C LEU A 374 -34.14 -7.18 20.95
N TYR A 375 -33.87 -8.22 20.16
CA TYR A 375 -34.85 -8.73 19.18
C TYR A 375 -35.67 -9.89 19.70
N GLU A 376 -35.08 -10.78 20.50
CA GLU A 376 -35.80 -11.95 21.02
C GLU A 376 -36.49 -11.63 22.35
N LYS A 377 -35.76 -11.02 23.30
CA LYS A 377 -36.28 -10.75 24.65
C LYS A 377 -37.14 -9.49 24.74
N LEU A 378 -36.66 -8.38 24.21
CA LEU A 378 -37.37 -7.08 24.21
C LEU A 378 -38.29 -6.91 23.00
N GLY A 379 -38.19 -7.78 21.99
CA GLY A 379 -39.11 -7.82 20.84
C GLY A 379 -39.00 -6.60 19.92
N MET A 380 -37.84 -5.94 19.87
CA MET A 380 -37.64 -4.78 18.99
C MET A 380 -37.69 -5.18 17.50
N PRO A 381 -38.14 -4.28 16.60
CA PRO A 381 -38.15 -4.56 15.17
C PRO A 381 -36.74 -4.62 14.59
N ILE A 382 -36.51 -5.55 13.67
CA ILE A 382 -35.25 -5.68 12.94
C ILE A 382 -35.26 -4.69 11.76
N LEU A 383 -34.40 -3.67 11.80
CA LEU A 383 -34.31 -2.64 10.76
C LEU A 383 -33.41 -3.06 9.60
N SER A 384 -32.33 -3.79 9.89
CA SER A 384 -31.37 -4.27 8.89
C SER A 384 -30.73 -5.59 9.32
N LYS A 385 -30.12 -6.28 8.36
CA LYS A 385 -29.43 -7.56 8.57
C LYS A 385 -28.00 -7.49 8.03
N THR A 386 -27.10 -8.24 8.66
CA THR A 386 -25.73 -8.43 8.20
C THR A 386 -25.69 -9.26 6.90
N ALA A 387 -24.53 -9.32 6.24
CA ALA A 387 -24.33 -10.17 5.06
C ALA A 387 -24.59 -11.67 5.33
N THR A 388 -24.43 -12.11 6.58
CA THR A 388 -24.73 -13.48 7.03
C THR A 388 -26.20 -13.67 7.42
N GLY A 389 -27.05 -12.65 7.26
CA GLY A 389 -28.49 -12.69 7.50
C GLY A 389 -28.90 -12.51 8.96
N GLN A 390 -27.97 -12.25 9.88
CA GLN A 390 -28.28 -11.99 11.29
C GLN A 390 -28.82 -10.56 11.47
N PRO A 391 -29.74 -10.32 12.43
CA PRO A 391 -30.15 -8.96 12.78
C PRO A 391 -28.94 -8.08 13.12
N SER A 392 -28.86 -6.90 12.52
CA SER A 392 -27.75 -5.96 12.77
C SER A 392 -27.98 -5.16 14.05
N THR A 393 -27.00 -5.15 14.95
CA THR A 393 -26.98 -4.31 16.16
C THR A 393 -26.18 -3.02 15.99
N ALA A 394 -25.80 -2.66 14.76
CA ALA A 394 -25.16 -1.39 14.48
C ALA A 394 -26.14 -0.22 14.69
N GLU A 395 -25.64 0.90 15.21
CA GLU A 395 -26.39 2.16 15.25
C GLU A 395 -26.72 2.62 13.82
N ALA A 396 -27.95 3.10 13.61
CA ALA A 396 -28.51 3.41 12.29
C ALA A 396 -28.15 4.82 11.79
#